data_AF-A0A093Z6W3-F1
#
_entry.id   AF-A0A093Z6W3-F1
#
_cell.length_a   1.000
_cell.length_b   1.000
_cell.length_c   1.000
_cell.angle_alpha   90.00
_cell.angle_beta   90.00
_cell.angle_gamma   90.00
#
_symmetry.space_group_name_H-M   'P 1'
#
loop_
_entity.id
_entity.type
_entity.pdbx_description
1 polymer ?
#
loop_
_entity_poly.entity_id
_entity_poly.type
_entity_poly.pdbx_seq_one_letter_code
_entity_poly.pdbx_strand_id
1 'polypeptide(L)'
;TEPAYRAYRHAIPPAFLASRNLAYCGIAAIGLRGFWIAEMQALWITAFFAGKLSVELPSEEEAAKQALLESRFFRYRASNGLGAKSADMVFEIVPFIDTLCRDLGIETKRKGGWREIFESYGVQDYSGVVEEWMKKEKLGESGEL
;
A
#
# COMPACT_ATOMS: atom_id res chain seq x y z
N THR A 1 -7.35 -19.12 19.00
CA THR A 1 -7.94 -18.10 18.10
C THR A 1 -6.82 -17.55 17.25
N GLU A 2 -6.59 -18.15 16.09
CA GLU A 2 -5.44 -17.80 15.25
C GLU A 2 -5.44 -16.32 14.86
N PRO A 3 -4.27 -15.68 14.81
CA PRO A 3 -4.18 -14.31 14.39
C PRO A 3 -4.48 -14.18 12.90
N ALA A 4 -5.15 -13.08 12.55
CA ALA A 4 -5.39 -12.65 11.18
C ALA A 4 -4.08 -12.53 10.38
N TYR A 5 -4.20 -12.43 9.06
CA TYR A 5 -3.12 -12.15 8.12
C TYR A 5 -2.15 -11.04 8.62
N ARG A 6 -0.83 -11.32 8.59
CA ARG A 6 0.26 -10.45 9.08
C ARG A 6 1.33 -10.21 8.03
N ALA A 7 0.96 -9.57 6.95
CA ALA A 7 1.94 -9.10 5.97
C ALA A 7 2.23 -7.62 6.18
N TYR A 8 3.51 -7.26 6.07
CA TYR A 8 3.95 -5.88 6.01
C TYR A 8 3.32 -5.18 4.80
N ARG A 9 2.76 -3.98 5.02
CA ARG A 9 1.97 -3.23 4.01
C ARG A 9 0.85 -4.06 3.39
N HIS A 10 0.34 -5.04 4.15
CA HIS A 10 -0.64 -6.02 3.70
C HIS A 10 -0.26 -6.79 2.42
N ALA A 11 1.04 -6.84 2.09
CA ALA A 11 1.55 -7.48 0.88
C ALA A 11 2.69 -8.47 1.14
N ILE A 12 3.67 -8.10 1.96
CA ILE A 12 4.91 -8.87 2.09
C ILE A 12 4.91 -9.68 3.40
N PRO A 13 4.99 -11.02 3.36
CA PRO A 13 5.27 -11.77 4.59
C PRO A 13 6.66 -11.38 5.12
N PRO A 14 6.81 -11.03 6.40
CA PRO A 14 8.06 -10.46 6.92
C PRO A 14 9.34 -11.25 6.59
N ALA A 15 9.27 -12.60 6.60
CA ALA A 15 10.39 -13.48 6.26
C ALA A 15 10.93 -13.31 4.81
N PHE A 16 10.17 -12.68 3.92
CA PHE A 16 10.53 -12.45 2.51
C PHE A 16 10.91 -10.99 2.23
N LEU A 17 10.98 -10.14 3.27
CA LEU A 17 11.29 -8.72 3.13
C LEU A 17 12.71 -8.50 2.59
N ALA A 18 13.68 -9.31 3.04
CA ALA A 18 15.07 -9.23 2.61
C ALA A 18 15.27 -9.82 1.20
N SER A 19 14.63 -10.94 0.88
CA SER A 19 14.77 -11.63 -0.41
C SER A 19 14.00 -10.96 -1.54
N ARG A 20 12.96 -10.20 -1.23
CA ARG A 20 12.14 -9.44 -2.19
C ARG A 20 11.63 -10.27 -3.36
N ASN A 21 11.15 -11.47 -3.08
CA ASN A 21 10.74 -12.45 -4.10
C ASN A 21 9.35 -13.06 -3.88
N LEU A 22 8.62 -12.62 -2.85
CA LEU A 22 7.24 -13.01 -2.59
C LEU A 22 6.41 -11.83 -2.11
N ALA A 23 5.22 -11.67 -2.68
CA ALA A 23 4.24 -10.67 -2.29
C ALA A 23 2.83 -11.18 -2.60
N TYR A 24 1.86 -10.73 -1.81
CA TYR A 24 0.45 -10.91 -2.07
C TYR A 24 -0.19 -9.59 -2.48
N CYS A 25 -1.00 -9.61 -3.54
CA CYS A 25 -1.75 -8.45 -4.00
C CYS A 25 -3.25 -8.68 -3.80
N GLY A 26 -3.97 -7.66 -3.34
CA GLY A 26 -5.44 -7.67 -3.25
C GLY A 26 -6.02 -8.29 -1.98
N ILE A 27 -5.21 -8.70 -1.00
CA ILE A 27 -5.72 -9.28 0.26
C ILE A 27 -6.51 -8.26 1.10
N ALA A 28 -6.23 -6.96 0.92
CA ALA A 28 -6.96 -5.86 1.54
C ALA A 28 -8.10 -5.30 0.66
N ALA A 29 -8.25 -5.77 -0.59
CA ALA A 29 -9.18 -5.22 -1.57
C ALA A 29 -10.59 -5.80 -1.39
N ILE A 30 -11.34 -5.28 -0.42
CA ILE A 30 -12.73 -5.68 -0.18
C ILE A 30 -13.69 -4.60 -0.71
N GLY A 31 -14.71 -5.02 -1.44
CA GLY A 31 -15.81 -4.17 -1.87
C GLY A 31 -15.51 -3.27 -3.07
N LEU A 32 -16.41 -2.31 -3.33
CA LEU A 32 -16.45 -1.52 -4.57
C LEU A 32 -15.24 -0.61 -4.80
N ARG A 33 -14.35 -0.41 -3.84
CA ARG A 33 -13.13 0.42 -3.98
C ARG A 33 -11.84 -0.40 -4.03
N GLY A 34 -11.94 -1.72 -4.05
CA GLY A 34 -10.78 -2.62 -4.02
C GLY A 34 -9.82 -2.44 -5.20
N PHE A 35 -10.30 -1.99 -6.35
CA PHE A 35 -9.47 -1.76 -7.53
C PHE A 35 -8.43 -0.64 -7.31
N TRP A 36 -8.78 0.40 -6.55
CA TRP A 36 -7.86 1.48 -6.22
C TRP A 36 -6.70 0.99 -5.34
N ILE A 37 -7.04 0.18 -4.33
CA ILE A 37 -6.05 -0.46 -3.45
C ILE A 37 -5.17 -1.40 -4.26
N ALA A 38 -5.77 -2.22 -5.13
CA ALA A 38 -5.05 -3.21 -5.94
C ALA A 38 -4.05 -2.55 -6.90
N GLU A 39 -4.43 -1.45 -7.57
CA GLU A 39 -3.53 -0.69 -8.45
C GLU A 39 -2.34 -0.13 -7.67
N MET A 40 -2.60 0.61 -6.58
CA MET A 40 -1.54 1.19 -5.76
C MET A 40 -0.64 0.13 -5.12
N GLN A 41 -1.23 -0.99 -4.67
CA GLN A 41 -0.48 -2.10 -4.09
C GLN A 41 0.35 -2.84 -5.16
N ALA A 42 -0.17 -3.03 -6.37
CA ALA A 42 0.59 -3.63 -7.47
C ALA A 42 1.79 -2.77 -7.88
N LEU A 43 1.61 -1.45 -7.97
CA LEU A 43 2.71 -0.51 -8.22
C LEU A 43 3.77 -0.58 -7.10
N TRP A 44 3.32 -0.55 -5.85
CA TRP A 44 4.22 -0.67 -4.69
C TRP A 44 4.98 -2.01 -4.68
N ILE A 45 4.31 -3.14 -4.94
CA ILE A 45 4.93 -4.46 -5.02
C ILE A 45 5.98 -4.51 -6.14
N THR A 46 5.67 -3.91 -7.29
CA THR A 46 6.61 -3.80 -8.42
C THR A 46 7.87 -3.06 -8.02
N ALA A 47 7.72 -1.91 -7.35
CA ALA A 47 8.86 -1.15 -6.83
C ALA A 47 9.64 -1.92 -5.75
N PHE A 48 8.94 -2.64 -4.86
CA PHE A 48 9.54 -3.48 -3.83
C PHE A 48 10.46 -4.55 -4.44
N PHE A 49 9.96 -5.35 -5.39
CA PHE A 49 10.75 -6.36 -6.09
C PHE A 49 11.91 -5.77 -6.88
N ALA A 50 11.72 -4.59 -7.49
CA ALA A 50 12.76 -3.92 -8.26
C ALA A 50 13.84 -3.23 -7.42
N GLY A 51 13.73 -3.22 -6.08
CA GLY A 51 14.69 -2.50 -5.26
C GLY A 51 14.46 -0.98 -5.18
N LYS A 52 13.33 -0.47 -5.68
CA LYS A 52 13.09 0.94 -6.00
C LYS A 52 12.18 1.69 -5.02
N LEU A 53 11.97 1.16 -3.82
CA LEU A 53 11.33 1.94 -2.76
C LEU A 53 12.28 3.07 -2.30
N SER A 54 11.72 4.24 -2.01
CA SER A 54 12.47 5.41 -1.54
C SER A 54 12.74 5.39 -0.04
N VAL A 55 12.06 4.51 0.67
CA VAL A 55 12.25 4.28 2.11
C VAL A 55 13.18 3.11 2.33
N GLU A 56 13.97 3.19 3.40
CA GLU A 56 14.68 2.02 3.91
C GLU A 56 13.66 1.03 4.49
N LEU A 57 13.79 -0.24 4.09
CA LEU A 57 12.94 -1.29 4.64
C LEU A 57 13.35 -1.58 6.08
N PRO A 58 12.39 -1.79 6.99
CA PRO A 58 12.68 -2.19 8.36
C PRO A 58 13.32 -3.59 8.42
N SER A 59 13.83 -3.97 9.60
CA SER A 59 14.20 -5.36 9.86
C SER A 59 12.98 -6.28 9.79
N GLU A 60 13.20 -7.59 9.61
CA GLU A 60 12.11 -8.58 9.63
C GLU A 60 11.29 -8.50 10.93
N GLU A 61 11.96 -8.36 12.07
CA GLU A 61 11.31 -8.26 13.38
C GLU A 61 10.40 -7.02 13.47
N GLU A 62 10.90 -5.86 13.04
CA GLU A 62 10.13 -4.62 13.07
C GLU A 62 8.99 -4.64 12.04
N ALA A 63 9.18 -5.24 10.86
CA ALA A 63 8.13 -5.46 9.89
C ALA A 63 7.02 -6.38 10.44
N ALA A 64 7.39 -7.46 11.13
CA ALA A 64 6.45 -8.37 11.77
C ALA A 64 5.66 -7.69 12.90
N LYS A 65 6.33 -6.84 13.68
CA LYS A 65 5.68 -6.02 14.71
C LYS A 65 4.69 -5.03 14.12
N GLN A 66 5.06 -4.31 13.05
CA GLN A 66 4.14 -3.39 12.35
C GLN A 66 2.93 -4.14 11.79
N ALA A 67 3.14 -5.25 11.09
CA ALA A 67 2.06 -6.07 10.55
C ALA A 67 1.13 -6.60 11.66
N LEU A 68 1.67 -6.97 12.83
CA LEU A 68 0.88 -7.36 13.99
C LEU A 68 0.03 -6.20 14.54
N LEU A 69 0.60 -4.99 14.64
CA LEU A 69 -0.11 -3.81 15.13
C LEU A 69 -1.25 -3.42 14.18
N GLU A 70 -1.00 -3.37 12.88
CA GLU A 70 -2.02 -3.10 11.86
C GLU A 70 -3.14 -4.15 11.88
N SER A 71 -2.76 -5.43 11.94
CA SER A 71 -3.71 -6.56 12.06
C SER A 71 -4.62 -6.42 13.29
N ARG A 72 -4.06 -6.04 14.44
CA ARG A 72 -4.84 -5.78 15.67
C ARG A 72 -5.73 -4.56 15.52
N PHE A 73 -5.23 -3.48 14.91
CA PHE A 73 -6.02 -2.28 14.65
C PHE A 73 -7.29 -2.63 13.87
N PHE A 74 -7.18 -3.31 12.73
CA PHE A 74 -8.35 -3.69 11.93
C PHE A 74 -9.29 -4.65 12.67
N ARG A 75 -8.76 -5.61 13.44
CA ARG A 75 -9.58 -6.51 14.25
C ARG A 75 -10.50 -5.77 15.22
N TYR A 76 -9.99 -4.73 15.88
CA TYR A 76 -10.79 -3.97 16.85
C TYR A 76 -11.63 -2.87 16.19
N ARG A 77 -11.10 -2.23 15.13
CA ARG A 77 -11.77 -1.15 14.41
C ARG A 77 -12.96 -1.62 13.58
N ALA A 78 -12.88 -2.84 13.04
CA ALA A 78 -13.91 -3.49 12.24
C ALA A 78 -14.37 -4.81 12.90
N SER A 79 -14.79 -4.71 14.17
CA SER A 79 -15.18 -5.87 15.00
C SER A 79 -16.35 -6.69 14.44
N ASN A 80 -17.28 -6.04 13.73
CA ASN A 80 -18.40 -6.68 13.03
C ASN A 80 -18.15 -6.88 11.52
N GLY A 81 -16.96 -6.50 11.03
CA GLY A 81 -16.58 -6.58 9.62
C GLY A 81 -15.61 -7.74 9.34
N LEU A 82 -14.74 -7.55 8.37
CA LEU A 82 -13.71 -8.53 7.99
C LEU A 82 -12.39 -8.33 8.75
N GLY A 83 -12.30 -7.35 9.66
CA GLY A 83 -11.08 -6.99 10.39
C GLY A 83 -10.43 -8.13 11.18
N ALA A 84 -11.20 -9.15 11.58
CA ALA A 84 -10.65 -10.35 12.23
C ALA A 84 -9.98 -11.33 11.26
N LYS A 85 -10.13 -11.15 9.94
CA LYS A 85 -9.63 -12.04 8.87
C LYS A 85 -8.66 -11.33 7.94
N SER A 86 -8.92 -10.06 7.60
CA SER A 86 -8.17 -9.26 6.64
C SER A 86 -8.13 -7.79 7.04
N ALA A 87 -7.40 -6.97 6.29
CA ALA A 87 -7.44 -5.52 6.46
C ALA A 87 -8.73 -4.95 5.87
N ASP A 88 -9.67 -4.62 6.74
CA ASP A 88 -10.95 -4.00 6.38
C ASP A 88 -10.75 -2.47 6.28
N MET A 89 -10.30 -2.03 5.12
CA MET A 89 -9.77 -0.66 4.91
C MET A 89 -10.80 0.40 4.50
N VAL A 90 -12.09 0.19 4.75
CA VAL A 90 -13.16 1.07 4.21
C VAL A 90 -12.93 2.56 4.51
N PHE A 91 -12.44 2.92 5.70
CA PHE A 91 -12.18 4.32 6.10
C PHE A 91 -10.70 4.71 6.01
N GLU A 92 -9.83 3.77 5.69
CA GLU A 92 -8.38 3.84 5.82
C GLU A 92 -7.69 3.80 4.44
N ILE A 93 -8.46 3.77 3.35
CA ILE A 93 -7.95 3.74 1.97
C ILE A 93 -6.97 4.88 1.72
N VAL A 94 -7.36 6.12 2.02
CA VAL A 94 -6.52 7.32 1.78
C VAL A 94 -5.20 7.24 2.57
N PRO A 95 -5.19 7.09 3.91
CA PRO A 95 -3.91 7.02 4.64
C PRO A 95 -3.07 5.79 4.29
N PHE A 96 -3.68 4.68 3.88
CA PHE A 96 -2.95 3.52 3.38
C PHE A 96 -2.25 3.85 2.06
N ILE A 97 -2.96 4.47 1.11
CA ILE A 97 -2.40 4.87 -0.18
C ILE A 97 -1.33 5.95 -0.02
N ASP A 98 -1.50 6.89 0.90
CA ASP A 98 -0.47 7.87 1.26
C ASP A 98 0.80 7.19 1.77
N THR A 99 0.65 6.08 2.52
CA THR A 99 1.79 5.29 2.99
C THR A 99 2.52 4.66 1.82
N LEU A 100 1.80 4.06 0.86
CA LEU A 100 2.41 3.51 -0.35
C LEU A 100 3.07 4.59 -1.22
N CYS A 101 2.44 5.76 -1.36
CA CYS A 101 3.00 6.90 -2.09
C CYS A 101 4.31 7.40 -1.46
N ARG A 102 4.35 7.50 -0.13
CA ARG A 102 5.58 7.85 0.61
C ARG A 102 6.69 6.83 0.40
N ASP A 103 6.36 5.55 0.50
CA ASP A 103 7.32 4.47 0.25
C ASP A 103 7.83 4.49 -1.21
N LEU A 104 6.97 4.86 -2.17
CA LEU A 104 7.31 5.06 -3.57
C LEU A 104 8.05 6.38 -3.86
N GLY A 105 8.07 7.32 -2.91
CA GLY A 105 8.67 8.64 -3.07
C GLY A 105 7.93 9.54 -4.08
N ILE A 106 6.62 9.39 -4.20
CA ILE A 106 5.74 10.22 -5.05
C ILE A 106 4.82 11.10 -4.19
N GLU A 107 4.14 12.07 -4.80
CA GLU A 107 3.29 13.01 -4.06
C GLU A 107 2.14 12.30 -3.34
N THR A 108 1.78 12.73 -2.14
CA THR A 108 0.61 12.20 -1.41
C THR A 108 -0.63 13.08 -1.62
N LYS A 109 -0.43 14.39 -1.73
CA LYS A 109 -1.51 15.38 -1.88
C LYS A 109 -1.90 15.54 -3.34
N ARG A 110 -3.12 15.17 -3.71
CA ARG A 110 -3.55 15.03 -5.11
C ARG A 110 -4.46 16.15 -5.62
N LYS A 111 -5.00 17.02 -4.76
CA LYS A 111 -6.05 18.00 -5.10
C LYS A 111 -5.64 19.46 -4.91
N GLY A 112 -4.63 19.75 -4.08
CA GLY A 112 -4.08 21.08 -3.81
C GLY A 112 -5.02 22.04 -3.05
N GLY A 113 -4.43 23.02 -2.36
CA GLY A 113 -5.17 24.09 -1.67
C GLY A 113 -6.18 23.60 -0.64
N TRP A 114 -7.37 24.22 -0.63
CA TRP A 114 -8.45 23.86 0.30
C TRP A 114 -9.17 22.56 -0.08
N ARG A 115 -9.05 22.10 -1.34
CA ARG A 115 -9.67 20.86 -1.82
C ARG A 115 -9.10 19.63 -1.10
N GLU A 116 -7.86 19.70 -0.64
CA GLU A 116 -7.23 18.68 0.22
C GLU A 116 -7.98 18.41 1.52
N ILE A 117 -8.70 19.41 2.03
CA ILE A 117 -9.37 19.35 3.33
C ILE A 117 -10.86 19.03 3.15
N PHE A 118 -11.48 19.57 2.10
CA PHE A 118 -12.93 19.61 1.96
C PHE A 118 -13.49 18.73 0.83
N GLU A 119 -12.68 18.26 -0.12
CA GLU A 119 -13.16 17.35 -1.17
C GLU A 119 -12.82 15.89 -0.87
N SER A 120 -13.73 15.00 -1.25
CA SER A 120 -13.50 13.57 -1.13
C SER A 120 -12.43 13.08 -2.10
N TYR A 121 -11.52 12.27 -1.59
CA TYR A 121 -10.56 11.52 -2.39
C TYR A 121 -11.21 10.34 -3.12
N GLY A 122 -10.81 10.13 -4.37
CA GLY A 122 -11.23 9.03 -5.22
C GLY A 122 -10.16 8.60 -6.21
N VAL A 123 -10.49 7.59 -7.01
CA VAL A 123 -9.56 6.97 -7.97
C VAL A 123 -9.08 7.94 -9.04
N GLN A 124 -9.92 8.90 -9.42
CA GLN A 124 -9.59 9.92 -10.42
C GLN A 124 -8.40 10.79 -9.99
N ASP A 125 -8.21 10.98 -8.69
CA ASP A 125 -7.10 11.78 -8.14
C ASP A 125 -5.74 11.09 -8.32
N TYR A 126 -5.73 9.79 -8.66
CA TYR A 126 -4.53 8.97 -8.88
C TYR A 126 -4.36 8.57 -10.36
N SER A 127 -5.13 9.18 -11.26
CA SER A 127 -4.94 8.97 -12.69
C SER A 127 -3.52 9.34 -13.10
N GLY A 128 -2.79 8.42 -13.73
CA GLY A 128 -1.42 8.64 -14.17
C GLY A 128 -0.34 8.35 -13.12
N VAL A 129 -0.69 7.74 -11.99
CA VAL A 129 0.25 7.48 -10.87
C VAL A 129 1.40 6.55 -11.26
N VAL A 130 1.16 5.61 -12.19
CA VAL A 130 2.20 4.71 -12.70
C VAL A 130 3.22 5.50 -13.52
N GLU A 131 2.75 6.36 -14.42
CA GLU A 131 3.58 7.23 -15.25
C GLU A 131 4.37 8.24 -14.40
N GLU A 132 3.74 8.79 -13.35
CA GLU A 132 4.40 9.63 -12.34
C GLU A 132 5.59 8.90 -11.72
N TRP A 133 5.38 7.68 -11.22
CA TRP A 133 6.44 6.87 -10.62
C TRP A 133 7.51 6.48 -11.64
N MET A 134 7.13 6.07 -12.85
CA MET A 134 8.09 5.74 -13.92
C MET A 134 8.96 6.94 -14.29
N LYS A 135 8.39 8.14 -14.37
CA LYS A 135 9.13 9.38 -14.62
C LYS A 135 10.12 9.69 -13.50
N LYS A 136 9.68 9.54 -12.24
CA LYS A 136 10.54 9.72 -11.07
C LYS A 136 11.72 8.74 -11.08
N GLU A 137 11.47 7.48 -11.44
CA GLU A 137 12.50 6.44 -11.56
C GLU A 137 13.30 6.49 -12.87
N LYS A 138 13.03 7.47 -13.74
CA LYS A 138 13.65 7.66 -15.07
C LYS A 138 13.55 6.44 -16.00
N LEU A 139 12.46 5.67 -15.87
CA LEU A 139 12.22 4.46 -16.66
C LEU A 139 11.75 4.77 -18.11
N GLY A 140 11.35 6.01 -18.40
CA GLY A 140 10.83 6.44 -19.69
C GLY A 140 11.87 6.80 -20.77
N GLU A 141 13.17 6.74 -20.47
CA GLU A 141 14.25 6.98 -21.46
C GLU A 141 14.92 5.70 -21.95
N SER A 142 14.66 4.56 -21.31
CA SER A 142 15.21 3.25 -21.69
C SER A 142 14.10 2.38 -22.28
N GLY A 143 13.58 2.80 -23.43
CA GLY A 143 12.68 1.99 -24.24
C GLY A 143 13.44 0.87 -24.96
N GLU A 144 13.88 -0.15 -24.22
CA GLU A 144 14.16 -1.48 -24.77
C GLU A 144 13.70 -2.50 -23.72
N LEU A 145 12.48 -3.04 -23.95
CA LEU A 145 12.07 -4.35 -23.43
C LEU A 145 12.41 -5.39 -24.50
#